data_AF-A0A914PE32-F1
#
_entry.id   AF-A0A914PE32-F1
#
_cell.length_a   1.000
_cell.length_b   1.000
_cell.length_c   1.000
_cell.angle_alpha   90.00
_cell.angle_beta   90.00
_cell.angle_gamma   90.00
#
_symmetry.space_group_name_H-M   'P 1'
#
loop_
_entity.id
_entity.type
_entity.pdbx_description
1 polymer ?
#
loop_
_entity_poly.entity_id
_entity_poly.type
_entity_poly.pdbx_seq_one_letter_code
_entity_poly.pdbx_strand_id
1 'polypeptide(L)'
;MPALRTTKSHRRVGSTGSKGDARVWPGKRMPGHMGFEWRNMGALEVVRINPIENVIYVKGNVPGDNSYPVIMNDWMKKMKMKWFKMLKIYQ
;
A
#
# COMPACT_ATOMS: atom_id res chain seq x y z
N MET A 1 15.97 3.06 17.76
CA MET A 1 16.63 3.71 18.91
C MET A 1 17.80 2.86 19.39
N PRO A 2 18.78 3.41 20.13
CA PRO A 2 19.59 4.60 19.83
C PRO A 2 20.98 4.21 19.30
N ALA A 3 21.77 5.18 18.85
CA ALA A 3 23.07 4.98 18.22
C ALA A 3 24.27 4.97 19.21
N LEU A 4 24.07 5.28 20.50
CA LEU A 4 25.14 5.27 21.51
C LEU A 4 24.70 4.58 22.82
N ARG A 5 25.64 3.87 23.47
CA ARG A 5 25.46 3.11 24.73
C ARG A 5 24.41 1.97 24.69
N THR A 6 24.24 1.33 23.54
CA THR A 6 23.50 0.07 23.39
C THR A 6 24.28 -0.85 22.48
N THR A 7 24.32 -2.15 22.75
CA THR A 7 25.17 -3.09 22.00
C THR A 7 24.40 -4.03 21.08
N LYS A 8 23.06 -4.07 21.12
CA LYS A 8 22.28 -5.09 20.38
C LYS A 8 20.88 -4.66 19.90
N SER A 9 20.52 -3.37 19.92
CA SER A 9 19.14 -2.93 19.66
C SER A 9 18.86 -2.35 18.27
N HIS A 10 19.86 -2.15 17.41
CA HIS A 10 19.68 -1.40 16.15
C HIS A 10 18.62 -1.97 15.20
N ARG A 11 18.42 -3.30 15.18
CA ARG A 11 17.46 -3.98 14.29
C ARG A 11 16.56 -5.01 15.01
N ARG A 12 16.47 -4.96 16.35
CA ARG A 12 15.63 -5.90 17.11
C ARG A 12 14.16 -5.49 17.09
N VAL A 13 13.26 -6.47 17.01
CA VAL A 13 11.81 -6.28 17.13
C VAL A 13 11.38 -5.85 18.53
N GLY A 14 12.11 -6.26 19.57
CA GLY A 14 11.75 -6.02 20.97
C GLY A 14 10.74 -7.05 21.50
N SER A 15 9.95 -6.68 22.52
CA SER A 15 8.97 -7.58 23.10
C SER A 15 7.83 -7.88 22.11
N THR A 16 7.47 -9.15 21.99
CA THR A 16 6.51 -9.63 20.99
C THR A 16 5.11 -9.89 21.57
N GLY A 17 5.01 -10.14 22.87
CA GLY A 17 3.75 -10.48 23.57
C GLY A 17 3.67 -9.93 24.99
N SER A 18 2.50 -10.10 25.61
CA SER A 18 2.25 -9.75 27.01
C SER A 18 2.28 -10.99 27.89
N LYS A 19 2.60 -10.83 29.18
CA LYS A 19 2.66 -11.92 30.16
C LYS A 19 1.30 -12.63 30.34
N GLY A 20 0.18 -11.90 30.19
CA GLY A 20 -1.17 -12.43 30.41
C GLY A 20 -1.70 -13.31 29.28
N ASP A 21 -1.30 -13.04 28.04
CA ASP A 21 -1.86 -13.72 26.87
C ASP A 21 -1.17 -15.06 26.57
N ALA A 22 0.01 -15.33 27.17
CA ALA A 22 0.87 -16.51 27.03
C ALA A 22 1.17 -16.98 25.58
N ARG A 23 0.79 -16.18 24.58
CA ARG A 23 0.97 -16.45 23.15
C ARG A 23 1.24 -15.16 22.38
N VAL A 24 1.71 -15.30 21.15
CA VAL A 24 1.81 -14.18 20.21
C VAL A 24 0.52 -14.11 19.39
N TRP A 25 -0.01 -12.90 19.23
CA TRP A 25 -1.22 -12.66 18.44
C TRP A 25 -0.96 -12.96 16.94
N PRO A 26 -1.86 -13.66 16.25
CA PRO A 26 -1.73 -13.89 14.81
C PRO A 26 -1.74 -12.55 14.06
N GLY A 27 -0.89 -12.42 13.04
CA GLY A 27 -0.70 -11.18 12.30
C GLY A 27 0.28 -10.18 12.94
N LYS A 28 0.95 -10.55 14.04
CA LYS A 28 2.04 -9.73 14.60
C LYS A 28 3.15 -9.56 13.56
N ARG A 29 3.55 -8.30 13.30
CA ARG A 29 4.64 -7.98 12.35
C ARG A 29 5.97 -8.55 12.86
N MET A 30 6.56 -9.44 12.08
CA MET A 30 7.83 -10.11 12.34
C MET A 30 8.73 -10.04 11.09
N PRO A 31 10.06 -10.18 11.22
CA PRO A 31 10.94 -10.27 10.06
C PRO A 31 10.58 -11.50 9.22
N GLY A 32 10.63 -11.35 7.90
CA GLY A 32 10.27 -12.39 6.94
C GLY A 32 10.59 -11.95 5.52
N HIS A 33 10.06 -12.67 4.53
CA HIS A 33 10.19 -12.32 3.12
C HIS A 33 9.56 -10.94 2.86
N MET A 34 10.26 -10.07 2.13
CA MET A 34 9.79 -8.74 1.78
C MET A 34 9.94 -8.54 0.27
N GLY A 35 8.88 -8.02 -0.38
CA GLY A 35 8.86 -7.81 -1.83
C GLY A 35 8.32 -9.02 -2.59
N PHE A 36 8.44 -8.98 -3.92
CA PHE A 36 7.87 -9.98 -4.84
C PHE A 36 6.37 -10.25 -4.57
N GLU A 37 5.60 -9.18 -4.41
CA GLU A 37 4.15 -9.25 -4.19
C GLU A 37 3.46 -8.32 -5.19
N TRP A 38 2.25 -8.70 -5.60
CA TRP A 38 1.39 -7.83 -6.42
C TRP A 38 0.97 -6.60 -5.62
N ARG A 39 1.30 -5.41 -6.13
CA ARG A 39 0.94 -4.12 -5.53
C ARG A 39 0.25 -3.25 -6.57
N ASN A 40 -0.89 -2.68 -6.19
CA ASN A 40 -1.62 -1.74 -7.02
C ASN A 40 -1.27 -0.31 -6.62
N MET A 41 -0.98 0.53 -7.59
CA MET A 41 -0.90 1.98 -7.39
C MET A 41 -2.09 2.63 -8.07
N GLY A 42 -2.95 3.23 -7.25
CA GLY A 42 -4.21 3.80 -7.69
C GLY A 42 -4.09 5.26 -8.10
N ALA A 43 -5.03 5.71 -8.92
CA ALA A 43 -5.20 7.11 -9.32
C ALA A 43 -3.95 7.75 -9.96
N LEU A 44 -3.27 7.01 -10.82
CA LEU A 44 -2.17 7.55 -11.62
C LEU A 44 -2.72 8.39 -12.79
N GLU A 45 -2.07 9.52 -13.06
CA GLU A 45 -2.44 10.42 -14.16
C GLU A 45 -1.72 10.01 -15.44
N VAL A 46 -2.46 9.86 -16.54
CA VAL A 46 -1.89 9.60 -17.87
C VAL A 46 -1.58 10.94 -18.53
N VAL A 47 -0.29 11.19 -18.80
CA VAL A 47 0.18 12.47 -19.35
C VAL A 47 0.06 12.50 -20.86
N ARG A 48 0.42 11.39 -21.53
CA ARG A 48 0.41 11.28 -22.99
C ARG A 48 0.26 9.83 -23.41
N ILE A 49 -0.40 9.62 -24.55
CA ILE A 49 -0.50 8.33 -25.22
C ILE A 49 0.06 8.50 -26.63
N ASN A 50 1.02 7.65 -27.02
CA ASN A 50 1.52 7.56 -28.40
C ASN A 50 1.05 6.22 -29.01
N PRO A 51 -0.01 6.23 -29.85
CA PRO A 51 -0.54 5.00 -30.44
C PRO A 51 0.35 4.40 -31.54
N ILE A 52 1.27 5.17 -32.12
CA ILE A 52 2.19 4.67 -33.17
C ILE A 52 3.24 3.75 -32.55
N GLU A 53 3.79 4.15 -31.40
CA GLU A 53 4.82 3.41 -30.67
C GLU A 53 4.23 2.46 -29.62
N ASN A 54 2.91 2.48 -29.40
CA ASN A 54 2.20 1.77 -28.32
C ASN A 54 2.75 2.10 -26.92
N VAL A 55 3.12 3.36 -26.69
CA VAL A 55 3.68 3.83 -25.42
C VAL A 55 2.69 4.72 -24.67
N ILE A 56 2.58 4.49 -23.35
CA ILE A 56 1.77 5.29 -22.43
C ILE A 56 2.69 5.95 -21.41
N TYR A 57 2.60 7.27 -21.30
CA TYR A 57 3.35 8.07 -20.34
C TYR A 57 2.48 8.31 -19.11
N VAL A 58 2.89 7.74 -17.98
CA VAL A 58 2.19 7.85 -16.70
C VAL A 58 3.00 8.71 -15.75
N LYS A 59 2.33 9.61 -15.04
CA LYS A 59 2.95 10.43 -14.01
C LYS A 59 3.05 9.66 -12.69
N GLY A 60 4.27 9.50 -12.20
CA GLY A 60 4.55 8.82 -10.94
C GLY A 60 5.42 7.59 -11.15
N ASN A 61 5.26 6.63 -10.25
CA ASN A 61 6.09 5.42 -10.23
C ASN A 61 5.23 4.25 -10.72
N VAL A 62 5.86 3.10 -10.99
CA VAL A 62 5.19 1.82 -11.19
C VAL A 62 5.89 0.81 -10.29
N PRO A 63 5.17 -0.07 -9.56
CA PRO A 63 5.81 -1.04 -8.69
C PRO A 63 6.48 -2.14 -9.51
N GLY A 64 7.70 -2.51 -9.12
CA GLY A 64 8.49 -3.55 -9.79
C GLY A 64 9.56 -3.00 -10.71
N ASP A 65 10.34 -3.91 -11.29
CA ASP A 65 11.38 -3.57 -12.26
C ASP A 65 10.81 -3.39 -13.67
N ASN A 66 11.52 -2.66 -14.53
CA ASN A 66 11.07 -2.31 -15.89
C ASN A 66 10.81 -3.52 -16.81
N SER A 67 11.32 -4.71 -16.48
CA SER A 67 11.17 -5.93 -17.27
C SER A 67 9.91 -6.74 -16.95
N TYR A 68 9.22 -6.44 -15.85
CA TYR A 68 8.01 -7.17 -15.47
C TYR A 68 6.76 -6.63 -16.17
N PRO A 69 5.81 -7.51 -16.55
CA PRO A 69 4.54 -7.07 -17.11
C PRO A 69 3.70 -6.37 -16.05
N VAL A 70 3.00 -5.32 -16.47
CA VAL A 70 2.11 -4.51 -15.64
C VAL A 70 0.68 -4.67 -16.14
N ILE A 71 -0.25 -4.83 -15.22
CA ILE A 71 -1.68 -4.89 -15.53
C ILE A 71 -2.26 -3.50 -15.29
N MET A 72 -2.74 -2.86 -16.36
CA MET A 72 -3.47 -1.59 -16.27
C MET A 72 -4.97 -1.85 -16.22
N ASN A 73 -5.62 -1.30 -15.19
CA ASN A 73 -7.06 -1.33 -15.02
C ASN A 73 -7.55 0.12 -14.86
N ASP A 74 -8.78 0.41 -15.29
CA ASP A 74 -9.38 1.72 -15.07
C ASP A 74 -9.65 1.96 -13.57
N TRP A 75 -9.36 3.18 -13.11
CA TRP A 75 -9.51 3.57 -11.72
C TRP A 75 -10.92 4.10 -11.46
N MET A 76 -11.89 3.20 -11.39
CA MET A 76 -13.25 3.56 -11.00
C MET A 76 -13.42 3.62 -9.48
N LYS A 77 -13.40 4.83 -8.91
CA LYS A 77 -13.83 5.03 -7.52
C LYS A 77 -15.36 5.24 -7.51
N LYS A 78 -16.13 4.22 -7.08
CA LYS A 78 -17.58 4.38 -6.84
C LYS A 78 -17.80 5.42 -5.73
N MET A 79 -18.23 6.61 -6.11
CA MET A 79 -18.58 7.67 -5.16
C MET A 79 -19.86 7.27 -4.42
N LYS A 80 -19.80 6.99 -3.12
CA LYS A 80 -21.01 6.84 -2.30
C LYS A 80 -21.63 8.22 -2.10
N MET A 81 -22.72 8.50 -2.81
CA MET A 81 -23.52 9.71 -2.62
C MET A 81 -24.08 9.76 -1.19
N LYS A 82 -23.54 10.65 -0.33
CA LYS A 82 -24.04 10.89 1.04
C LYS A 82 -25.33 11.71 1.09
N TRP A 83 -25.77 12.27 -0.04
CA TRP A 83 -26.80 13.30 -0.15
C TRP A 83 -28.22 12.82 0.19
N PHE A 84 -28.50 11.52 0.12
CA PHE A 84 -29.83 10.97 0.41
C PHE A 84 -30.24 10.96 1.89
N LYS A 85 -29.32 11.24 2.83
CA LYS A 85 -29.67 11.33 4.27
C LYS A 85 -30.21 12.71 4.70
N MET A 86 -29.95 13.77 3.94
CA MET A 86 -30.33 15.13 4.34
C MET A 86 -31.77 15.48 3.94
N LEU A 87 -32.26 14.94 2.82
CA LEU A 87 -33.62 15.17 2.31
C LEU A 87 -34.73 14.49 3.13
N LYS A 88 -34.41 13.54 4.01
CA LYS A 88 -35.38 12.91 4.93
C LYS A 88 -35.59 13.67 6.25
N ILE A 89 -34.86 14.77 6.48
CA ILE A 89 -35.00 15.61 7.68
C ILE A 89 -35.91 16.82 7.42
N TYR A 90 -36.18 17.13 6.15
CA TYR A 90 -37.01 18.27 5.72
C TYR A 90 -38.33 17.85 5.07
N GLN A 91 -38.70 16.57 5.19
CA GLN A 91 -39.98 16.01 4.77
C GLN A 91 -40.69 15.38 5.96
#